data_AF-A0A1G1VTW6-F1
#
_entry.id   AF-A0A1G1VTW6-F1
#
_cell.length_a   1.000
_cell.length_b   1.000
_cell.length_c   1.000
_cell.angle_alpha   90.00
_cell.angle_beta   90.00
_cell.angle_gamma   90.00
#
_symmetry.space_group_name_H-M   'P 1'
#
loop_
_entity.id
_entity.type
_entity.pdbx_description
1 polymer ?
#
loop_
_entity_poly.entity_id
_entity_poly.type
_entity_poly.pdbx_seq_one_letter_code
_entity_poly.pdbx_strand_id
1 'polypeptide(L)'
;MKDSKIIIGIVLASVLVLFGGIFLATRAQKVPTIASSNSVKAQVDETSFSWGTISMKDGKVQKEFTIKNGGSGTLQLINVQTSCMCTEAQVEIDGKLSPFFGMHQNSSWVGEVAPSKTATLSVIFDPAFHGPQGVGQITRLVSLETNDPSLQKLEFTLSADVTN
;
A
#
# COMPACT_ATOMS: atom_id res chain seq x y z
N MET A 1 49.30 19.25 -19.00
CA MET A 1 48.49 20.21 -18.20
C MET A 1 47.00 20.17 -18.51
N LYS A 2 46.58 19.98 -19.78
CA LYS A 2 45.16 19.91 -20.17
C LYS A 2 44.49 18.60 -19.70
N ASP A 3 45.22 17.49 -19.78
CA ASP A 3 44.68 16.16 -19.46
C ASP A 3 44.48 15.96 -17.95
N SER A 4 45.38 16.47 -17.11
CA SER A 4 45.25 16.43 -15.65
C SER A 4 44.01 17.18 -15.14
N LYS A 5 43.62 18.29 -15.80
CA LYS A 5 42.40 19.05 -15.44
C LYS A 5 41.12 18.30 -15.80
N ILE A 6 41.14 17.56 -16.92
CA ILE A 6 40.00 16.72 -17.36
C ILE A 6 39.84 15.54 -16.41
N ILE A 7 40.94 14.86 -16.03
CA ILE A 7 40.91 13.74 -15.09
C ILE A 7 40.38 14.18 -13.73
N ILE A 8 40.84 15.32 -13.20
CA ILE A 8 40.35 15.87 -11.92
C ILE A 8 38.85 16.18 -11.99
N GLY A 9 38.36 16.74 -13.11
CA GLY A 9 36.94 17.02 -13.31
C GLY A 9 36.07 15.76 -13.30
N ILE A 10 36.53 14.68 -13.96
CA ILE A 10 35.81 13.40 -14.00
C ILE A 10 35.77 12.75 -12.61
N VAL A 11 36.89 12.78 -11.87
CA VAL A 11 36.95 12.23 -10.51
C VAL A 11 36.01 12.99 -9.58
N LEU A 12 36.00 14.32 -9.61
CA LEU A 12 35.09 15.13 -8.81
C LEU A 12 33.61 14.90 -9.14
N ALA A 13 33.27 14.78 -10.44
CA ALA A 13 31.91 14.48 -10.86
C ALA A 13 31.47 13.08 -10.40
N SER A 14 32.36 12.08 -10.51
CA SER A 14 32.09 10.70 -10.07
C SER A 14 31.88 10.64 -8.56
N VAL A 15 32.70 11.35 -7.80
CA VAL A 15 32.55 11.48 -6.34
C VAL A 15 31.23 12.16 -6.00
N LEU A 16 30.86 13.26 -6.66
CA LEU A 16 29.57 13.93 -6.46
C LEU A 16 28.37 13.03 -6.75
N VAL A 17 28.43 12.24 -7.83
CA VAL A 17 27.37 11.28 -8.18
C VAL A 17 27.27 10.17 -7.14
N LEU A 18 28.39 9.63 -6.65
CA LEU A 18 28.41 8.60 -5.61
C LEU A 18 27.89 9.13 -4.27
N PHE A 19 28.35 10.30 -3.82
CA PHE A 19 27.86 10.92 -2.59
C PHE A 19 26.39 11.33 -2.69
N GLY A 20 25.94 11.85 -3.84
CA GLY A 20 24.54 12.17 -4.11
C GLY A 20 23.65 10.92 -4.11
N GLY A 21 24.12 9.83 -4.72
CA GLY A 21 23.43 8.54 -4.73
C GLY A 21 23.28 7.94 -3.33
N ILE A 22 24.33 7.99 -2.51
CA ILE A 22 24.31 7.52 -1.11
C ILE A 22 23.38 8.41 -0.25
N PHE A 23 23.40 9.72 -0.45
CA PHE A 23 22.52 10.65 0.28
C PHE A 23 21.03 10.45 -0.06
N LEU A 24 20.70 10.08 -1.29
CA LEU A 24 19.33 9.74 -1.68
C LEU A 24 18.91 8.34 -1.19
N ALA A 25 19.82 7.36 -1.24
CA ALA A 25 19.55 6.00 -0.80
C ALA A 25 19.30 5.85 0.71
N THR A 26 19.78 6.80 1.53
CA THR A 26 19.63 6.74 3.00
C THR A 26 18.31 7.30 3.53
N ARG A 27 17.42 7.83 2.67
CA ARG A 27 16.08 8.28 3.10
C ARG A 27 15.13 7.10 3.25
N ALA A 28 15.27 6.35 4.33
CA ALA A 28 14.27 5.37 4.74
C ALA A 28 12.94 6.09 5.05
N GLN A 29 11.86 5.71 4.36
CA GLN A 29 10.52 6.18 4.71
C GLN A 29 10.12 5.58 6.05
N LYS A 30 9.93 6.43 7.06
CA LYS A 30 9.53 6.03 8.41
C LYS A 30 8.04 5.67 8.41
N VAL A 31 7.71 4.48 8.92
CA VAL A 31 6.31 4.10 9.19
C VAL A 31 5.79 4.96 10.36
N PRO A 32 4.62 5.62 10.24
CA PRO A 32 4.04 6.42 11.32
C PRO A 32 3.73 5.54 12.54
N THR A 33 3.71 6.15 13.71
CA THR A 33 3.19 5.53 14.94
C THR A 33 1.98 6.33 15.39
N ILE A 34 0.86 5.68 15.64
CA ILE A 34 -0.39 6.32 16.09
C ILE A 34 -0.72 5.88 17.52
N ALA A 35 -1.23 6.80 18.33
CA ALA A 35 -1.68 6.50 19.68
C ALA A 35 -3.15 6.07 19.65
N SER A 36 -3.47 4.96 20.32
CA SER A 36 -4.85 4.47 20.40
C SER A 36 -5.77 5.47 21.10
N SER A 37 -7.03 5.54 20.66
CA SER A 37 -8.05 6.42 21.24
C SER A 37 -9.37 5.69 21.43
N ASN A 38 -9.90 5.69 22.66
CA ASN A 38 -11.21 5.12 22.99
C ASN A 38 -12.38 5.86 22.34
N SER A 39 -12.16 7.07 21.79
CA SER A 39 -13.20 7.82 21.07
C SER A 39 -13.36 7.38 19.61
N VAL A 40 -12.47 6.53 19.11
CA VAL A 40 -12.49 6.05 17.73
C VAL A 40 -13.13 4.67 17.67
N LYS A 41 -13.86 4.39 16.58
CA LYS A 41 -14.41 3.06 16.32
C LYS A 41 -14.34 2.72 14.84
N ALA A 42 -13.44 1.84 14.44
CA ALA A 42 -13.35 1.35 13.07
C ALA A 42 -14.45 0.29 12.84
N GLN A 43 -15.12 0.37 11.70
CA GLN A 43 -16.17 -0.55 11.30
C GLN A 43 -16.00 -0.93 9.83
N VAL A 44 -16.18 -2.21 9.52
CA VAL A 44 -16.10 -2.77 8.17
C VAL A 44 -17.26 -3.73 7.99
N ASP A 45 -17.93 -3.67 6.85
CA ASP A 45 -19.10 -4.51 6.56
C ASP A 45 -18.68 -5.92 6.12
N GLU A 46 -17.58 -6.01 5.37
CA GLU A 46 -16.99 -7.24 4.90
C GLU A 46 -15.46 -7.13 4.89
N THR A 47 -14.79 -8.25 5.17
CA THR A 47 -13.33 -8.38 5.14
C THR A 47 -12.87 -9.49 4.21
N SER A 48 -13.78 -10.10 3.46
CA SER A 48 -13.44 -11.12 2.50
C SER A 48 -14.21 -10.96 1.20
N PHE A 49 -13.58 -11.32 0.10
CA PHE A 49 -14.19 -11.31 -1.21
C PHE A 49 -13.60 -12.42 -2.09
N SER A 50 -14.42 -13.02 -2.95
CA SER A 50 -13.94 -13.93 -3.98
C SER A 50 -14.36 -13.42 -5.34
N TRP A 51 -13.40 -13.28 -6.26
CA TRP A 51 -13.71 -13.03 -7.67
C TRP A 51 -14.23 -14.29 -8.39
N GLY A 52 -14.23 -15.45 -7.73
CA GLY A 52 -14.52 -16.73 -8.38
C GLY A 52 -13.42 -17.07 -9.39
N THR A 53 -13.82 -17.55 -10.57
CA THR A 53 -12.90 -17.83 -11.68
C THR A 53 -12.65 -16.57 -12.49
N ILE A 54 -11.37 -16.23 -12.70
CA ILE A 54 -10.95 -15.08 -13.53
C ILE A 54 -9.92 -15.53 -14.55
N SER A 55 -9.88 -14.90 -15.73
CA SER A 55 -8.83 -15.14 -16.72
C SER A 55 -7.74 -14.07 -16.63
N MET A 56 -6.48 -14.48 -16.74
CA MET A 56 -5.35 -13.55 -16.89
C MET A 56 -5.51 -12.60 -18.07
N LYS A 57 -6.25 -13.02 -19.12
CA LYS A 57 -6.49 -12.22 -20.32
C LYS A 57 -7.42 -11.03 -20.08
N ASP A 58 -8.24 -11.09 -19.04
CA ASP A 58 -9.21 -10.04 -18.72
C ASP A 58 -8.56 -8.85 -18.01
N GLY A 59 -7.27 -8.96 -17.69
CA GLY A 59 -6.48 -7.90 -17.06
C GLY A 59 -6.62 -7.87 -15.53
N LYS A 60 -6.29 -6.72 -14.94
CA LYS A 60 -6.35 -6.53 -13.49
C LYS A 60 -7.81 -6.53 -13.01
N VAL A 61 -8.06 -7.15 -11.87
CA VAL A 61 -9.35 -7.10 -11.19
C VAL A 61 -9.26 -6.22 -9.95
N GLN A 62 -10.37 -5.59 -9.58
CA GLN A 62 -10.45 -4.67 -8.44
C GLN A 62 -11.58 -5.07 -7.52
N LYS A 63 -11.39 -4.83 -6.22
CA LYS A 63 -12.44 -4.88 -5.20
C LYS A 63 -12.27 -3.71 -4.24
N GLU A 64 -13.38 -3.05 -3.94
CA GLU A 64 -13.45 -2.00 -2.95
C GLU A 64 -14.06 -2.50 -1.64
N PHE A 65 -13.44 -2.10 -0.52
CA PHE A 65 -13.95 -2.28 0.84
C PHE A 65 -14.21 -0.91 1.47
N THR A 66 -15.28 -0.81 2.24
CA THR A 66 -15.60 0.42 2.98
C THR A 66 -15.15 0.29 4.43
N ILE A 67 -14.42 1.29 4.90
CA ILE A 67 -14.01 1.43 6.30
C ILE A 67 -14.70 2.66 6.86
N LYS A 68 -15.55 2.48 7.86
CA LYS A 68 -16.31 3.55 8.49
C LYS A 68 -15.72 3.90 9.85
N ASN A 69 -15.69 5.19 10.16
CA ASN A 69 -15.48 5.67 11.51
C ASN A 69 -16.82 5.84 12.23
N GLY A 70 -17.18 4.87 13.07
CA GLY A 70 -18.37 4.90 13.93
C GLY A 70 -18.17 5.61 15.27
N GLY A 71 -16.98 6.17 15.51
CA GLY A 71 -16.64 6.88 16.74
C GLY A 71 -16.89 8.39 16.68
N SER A 72 -16.46 9.09 17.73
CA SER A 72 -16.48 10.55 17.87
C SER A 72 -15.11 11.21 17.71
N GLY A 73 -14.02 10.44 17.72
CA GLY A 73 -12.66 10.89 17.38
C GLY A 73 -12.28 10.61 15.93
N THR A 74 -11.16 11.17 15.47
CA THR A 74 -10.61 10.91 14.12
C THR A 74 -9.96 9.53 14.06
N LEU A 75 -10.45 8.69 13.16
CA LEU A 75 -9.87 7.39 12.85
C LEU A 75 -8.66 7.60 11.95
N GLN A 76 -7.50 7.08 12.37
CA GLN A 76 -6.28 7.12 11.58
C GLN A 76 -6.03 5.76 10.93
N LEU A 77 -5.67 5.76 9.65
CA LEU A 77 -5.29 4.59 8.87
C LEU A 77 -3.82 4.71 8.48
N ILE A 78 -3.00 3.74 8.88
CA ILE A 78 -1.57 3.71 8.57
C ILE A 78 -1.15 2.31 8.12
N ASN A 79 0.11 2.20 7.68
CA ASN A 79 0.76 0.92 7.43
C ASN A 79 -0.03 -0.01 6.50
N VAL A 80 -0.61 0.56 5.43
CA VAL A 80 -1.33 -0.21 4.41
C VAL A 80 -0.31 -1.06 3.65
N GLN A 81 -0.51 -2.38 3.64
CA GLN A 81 0.40 -3.36 3.04
C GLN A 81 -0.37 -4.46 2.32
N THR A 82 0.24 -5.03 1.29
CA THR A 82 -0.28 -6.20 0.57
C THR A 82 0.61 -7.42 0.80
N SER A 83 0.07 -8.63 0.71
CA SER A 83 0.83 -9.87 0.93
C SER A 83 1.60 -10.36 -0.29
N CYS A 84 1.46 -9.70 -1.45
CA CYS A 84 2.06 -10.10 -2.73
C CYS A 84 2.38 -8.85 -3.56
N MET A 85 3.49 -8.86 -4.30
CA MET A 85 3.81 -7.82 -5.29
C MET A 85 2.80 -7.75 -6.45
N CYS A 86 2.02 -8.80 -6.65
CA CYS A 86 0.93 -8.87 -7.61
C CYS A 86 -0.34 -8.14 -7.16
N THR A 87 -0.34 -7.53 -5.97
CA THR A 87 -1.48 -6.82 -5.41
C THR A 87 -1.07 -5.41 -4.98
N GLU A 88 -1.84 -4.43 -5.41
CA GLU A 88 -1.72 -3.03 -5.06
C GLU A 88 -2.95 -2.60 -4.24
N ALA A 89 -2.75 -1.68 -3.30
CA ALA A 89 -3.85 -1.09 -2.54
C ALA A 89 -3.81 0.43 -2.62
N GLN A 90 -4.98 1.07 -2.62
CA GLN A 90 -5.12 2.53 -2.56
C GLN A 90 -6.30 2.88 -1.66
N VAL A 91 -6.17 3.94 -0.88
CA VAL A 91 -7.23 4.42 0.01
C VAL A 91 -7.72 5.78 -0.49
N GLU A 92 -9.03 5.94 -0.58
CA GLU A 92 -9.69 7.22 -0.82
C GLU A 92 -10.40 7.71 0.44
N ILE A 93 -10.21 8.98 0.79
CA ILE A 93 -10.92 9.65 1.89
C ILE A 93 -11.35 11.03 1.41
N ASP A 94 -12.66 11.33 1.47
CA ASP A 94 -13.23 12.62 1.04
C ASP A 94 -12.74 13.08 -0.35
N GLY A 95 -12.72 12.15 -1.33
CA GLY A 95 -12.28 12.43 -2.71
C GLY A 95 -10.76 12.55 -2.91
N LYS A 96 -9.96 12.31 -1.87
CA LYS A 96 -8.50 12.36 -1.94
C LYS A 96 -7.90 10.95 -1.92
N LEU A 97 -7.12 10.65 -2.94
CA LEU A 97 -6.41 9.39 -3.08
C LEU A 97 -5.09 9.40 -2.29
N SER A 98 -4.79 8.28 -1.64
CA SER A 98 -3.47 7.95 -1.14
C SER A 98 -2.50 7.61 -2.29
N PRO A 99 -1.19 7.50 -2.03
CA PRO A 99 -0.30 6.71 -2.88
C PRO A 99 -0.78 5.26 -3.01
N PHE A 100 -0.28 4.55 -4.02
CA PHE A 100 -0.41 3.09 -4.05
C PHE A 100 0.50 2.45 -2.99
N PHE A 101 0.01 1.36 -2.41
CA PHE A 101 0.71 0.55 -1.41
C PHE A 101 0.93 -0.87 -1.94
N GLY A 102 2.00 -1.53 -1.46
CA GLY A 102 2.37 -2.89 -1.85
C GLY A 102 3.23 -3.59 -0.80
N MET A 103 3.62 -4.83 -1.07
CA MET A 103 4.26 -5.75 -0.10
C MET A 103 5.60 -5.29 0.50
N HIS A 104 6.38 -4.50 -0.22
CA HIS A 104 7.71 -4.05 0.23
C HIS A 104 7.84 -2.53 0.26
N GLN A 105 6.71 -1.83 0.44
CA GLN A 105 6.66 -0.37 0.44
C GLN A 105 6.26 0.13 1.82
N ASN A 106 7.21 0.74 2.53
CA ASN A 106 6.90 1.51 3.73
C ASN A 106 6.39 2.88 3.31
N SER A 107 5.27 3.31 3.89
CA SER A 107 4.69 4.62 3.63
C SER A 107 4.63 5.44 4.90
N SER A 108 4.95 6.73 4.79
CA SER A 108 4.73 7.74 5.83
C SER A 108 3.31 8.32 5.79
N TRP A 109 2.44 7.78 4.94
CA TRP A 109 1.07 8.26 4.77
C TRP A 109 0.21 7.94 5.99
N VAL A 110 -0.62 8.90 6.38
CA VAL A 110 -1.65 8.76 7.41
C VAL A 110 -2.97 9.20 6.81
N GLY A 111 -3.91 8.28 6.72
CA GLY A 111 -5.29 8.59 6.37
C GLY A 111 -6.07 9.03 7.59
N GLU A 112 -6.86 10.09 7.49
CA GLU A 112 -7.67 10.60 8.59
C GLU A 112 -9.15 10.59 8.20
N VAL A 113 -9.92 9.70 8.82
CA VAL A 113 -11.36 9.56 8.58
C VAL A 113 -12.10 10.25 9.72
N ALA A 114 -12.77 11.35 9.42
CA ALA A 114 -13.53 12.10 10.40
C ALA A 114 -14.69 11.27 11.00
N PRO A 115 -15.23 11.65 12.17
CA PRO A 115 -16.38 10.97 12.78
C PRO A 115 -17.54 10.81 11.79
N SER A 116 -18.14 9.62 11.77
CA SER A 116 -19.24 9.24 10.86
C SER A 116 -18.92 9.27 9.36
N LYS A 117 -17.66 9.47 8.97
CA LYS A 117 -17.19 9.38 7.57
C LYS A 117 -16.62 8.01 7.25
N THR A 118 -16.32 7.82 5.97
CA THR A 118 -15.84 6.57 5.40
C THR A 118 -14.55 6.78 4.61
N ALA A 119 -13.73 5.74 4.57
CA ALA A 119 -12.65 5.55 3.61
C ALA A 119 -13.01 4.39 2.69
N THR A 120 -12.59 4.47 1.42
CA THR A 120 -12.68 3.38 0.46
C THR A 120 -11.30 2.78 0.26
N LEU A 121 -11.14 1.49 0.56
CA LEU A 121 -9.93 0.73 0.25
C LEU A 121 -10.14 0.00 -1.08
N SER A 122 -9.45 0.45 -2.12
CA SER A 122 -9.34 -0.24 -3.40
C SER A 122 -8.21 -1.25 -3.36
N VAL A 123 -8.52 -2.52 -3.61
CA VAL A 123 -7.54 -3.60 -3.78
C VAL A 123 -7.52 -4.05 -5.23
N ILE A 124 -6.36 -3.97 -5.85
CA ILE A 124 -6.15 -4.27 -7.27
C ILE A 124 -5.23 -5.48 -7.37
N PHE A 125 -5.69 -6.54 -8.02
CA PHE A 125 -4.93 -7.76 -8.24
C PHE A 125 -4.60 -7.92 -9.73
N ASP A 126 -3.32 -8.17 -10.02
CA ASP A 126 -2.83 -8.51 -11.35
C ASP A 126 -2.67 -10.04 -11.48
N PRO A 127 -3.62 -10.74 -12.11
CA PRO A 127 -3.55 -12.18 -12.30
C PRO A 127 -2.41 -12.61 -13.24
N ALA A 128 -1.93 -11.72 -14.11
CA ALA A 128 -0.89 -12.02 -15.09
C ALA A 128 0.54 -11.81 -14.55
N PHE A 129 0.70 -11.29 -13.32
CA PHE A 129 2.00 -10.90 -12.75
C PHE A 129 3.07 -12.02 -12.78
N HIS A 130 2.66 -13.27 -12.56
CA HIS A 130 3.57 -14.43 -12.54
C HIS A 130 3.70 -15.14 -13.89
N GLY A 131 3.10 -14.60 -14.95
CA GLY A 131 3.06 -15.21 -16.27
C GLY A 131 2.16 -16.45 -16.36
N PRO A 132 2.23 -17.23 -17.45
CA PRO A 132 1.27 -18.30 -17.77
C PRO A 132 1.19 -19.45 -16.76
N GLN A 133 2.18 -19.57 -15.87
CA GLN A 133 2.20 -20.58 -14.81
C GLN A 133 1.48 -20.12 -13.53
N GLY A 134 1.04 -18.86 -13.46
CA GLY A 134 0.34 -18.28 -12.32
C GLY A 134 -1.14 -18.65 -12.20
N VAL A 135 -1.54 -19.83 -12.68
CA VAL A 135 -2.93 -20.33 -12.68
C VAL A 135 -3.27 -21.08 -11.38
N GLY A 136 -4.56 -21.26 -11.12
CA GLY A 136 -5.12 -21.99 -9.99
C GLY A 136 -5.59 -21.09 -8.84
N GLN A 137 -5.89 -21.73 -7.70
CA GLN A 137 -6.40 -21.02 -6.53
C GLN A 137 -5.36 -20.08 -5.92
N ILE A 138 -5.77 -18.85 -5.67
CA ILE A 138 -4.97 -17.83 -5.00
C ILE A 138 -5.73 -17.21 -3.84
N THR A 139 -4.96 -16.76 -2.84
CA THR A 139 -5.43 -15.90 -1.76
C THR A 139 -4.46 -14.74 -1.60
N ARG A 140 -4.98 -13.52 -1.47
CA ARG A 140 -4.23 -12.28 -1.22
C ARG A 140 -4.77 -11.61 0.02
N LEU A 141 -3.86 -11.06 0.82
CA LEU A 141 -4.21 -10.31 2.01
C LEU A 141 -3.79 -8.86 1.82
N VAL A 142 -4.65 -7.95 2.25
CA VAL A 142 -4.32 -6.54 2.43
C VAL A 142 -4.57 -6.20 3.88
N SER A 143 -3.61 -5.56 4.54
CA SER A 143 -3.75 -5.14 5.93
C SER A 143 -3.45 -3.68 6.11
N LEU A 144 -4.04 -3.09 7.13
CA LEU A 144 -3.72 -1.74 7.60
C LEU A 144 -3.93 -1.65 9.11
N GLU A 145 -3.34 -0.64 9.73
CA GLU A 145 -3.44 -0.40 11.16
C GLU A 145 -4.31 0.82 11.46
N THR A 146 -4.96 0.78 12.63
CA THR A 146 -5.82 1.86 13.12
C THR A 146 -5.52 2.26 14.55
N ASN A 147 -5.96 3.46 14.93
CA ASN A 147 -5.92 3.94 16.32
C ASN A 147 -7.15 3.52 17.14
N ASP A 148 -8.00 2.61 16.66
CA ASP A 148 -9.05 1.98 17.46
C ASP A 148 -8.43 0.90 18.36
N PRO A 149 -8.48 1.04 19.70
CA PRO A 149 -7.88 0.06 20.61
C PRO A 149 -8.51 -1.33 20.50
N SER A 150 -9.76 -1.43 20.05
CA SER A 150 -10.47 -2.70 19.85
C SER A 150 -10.24 -3.33 18.48
N LEU A 151 -9.72 -2.57 17.50
CA LEU A 151 -9.49 -3.03 16.13
C LEU A 151 -8.23 -2.40 15.52
N GLN A 152 -7.09 -2.62 16.19
CA GLN A 152 -5.80 -2.00 15.83
C GLN A 152 -5.25 -2.47 14.48
N LYS A 153 -5.64 -3.65 14.00
CA LYS A 153 -5.28 -4.17 12.68
C LYS A 153 -6.54 -4.61 11.94
N LEU A 154 -6.71 -4.10 10.74
CA LEU A 154 -7.69 -4.56 9.76
C LEU A 154 -6.98 -5.44 8.73
N GLU A 155 -7.62 -6.53 8.33
CA GLU A 155 -7.11 -7.46 7.33
C GLU A 155 -8.24 -7.87 6.39
N PHE A 156 -7.98 -7.80 5.09
CA PHE A 156 -8.92 -8.06 4.01
C PHE A 156 -8.39 -9.23 3.17
N THR A 157 -9.20 -10.26 2.98
CA THR A 157 -8.86 -11.48 2.26
C THR A 157 -9.53 -11.51 0.90
N LEU A 158 -8.77 -11.64 -0.17
CA LEU A 158 -9.29 -11.77 -1.52
C LEU A 158 -8.86 -13.09 -2.13
N SER A 159 -9.78 -13.82 -2.75
CA SER A 159 -9.50 -15.11 -3.39
C SER A 159 -9.99 -15.15 -4.83
N ALA A 160 -9.35 -16.01 -5.63
CA ALA A 160 -9.78 -16.34 -6.98
C ALA A 160 -9.27 -17.71 -7.40
N ASP A 161 -9.85 -18.26 -8.46
CA ASP A 161 -9.28 -19.33 -9.27
C ASP A 161 -8.82 -18.74 -10.61
N VAL A 162 -7.51 -18.65 -10.81
CA VAL A 162 -6.91 -17.97 -11.97
C VAL A 162 -6.77 -18.93 -13.14
N THR A 163 -7.22 -18.50 -14.31
CA THR A 163 -7.16 -19.27 -15.56
C THR A 163 -6.40 -18.50 -16.63
N ASN A 164 -6.01 -19.21 -17.70
CA ASN A 164 -5.31 -18.62 -18.83
C ASN A 164 -6.19 -17.80 -19.76
#